data_AF-A0A818B500-F1
#
_entry.id   AF-A0A818B500-F1
#
_cell.length_a   1.000
_cell.length_b   1.000
_cell.length_c   1.000
_cell.angle_alpha   90.00
_cell.angle_beta   90.00
_cell.angle_gamma   90.00
#
_symmetry.space_group_name_H-M   'P 1'
#
loop_
_entity.id
_entity.type
_entity.pdbx_description
1 polymer ?
#
loop_
_entity_poly.entity_id
_entity_poly.type
_entity_poly.pdbx_seq_one_letter_code
_entity_poly.pdbx_strand_id
1 'polypeptide(L)'
;MNRSCVQLRDLPDKLLIFIFKQINNVEVLYSLFGVNERFDSILQDSICTNHFNFLKCSLRKFLSIFSPDIIFHRFCVEILPAIREKIQWHDFDSSSMKQILCAADYPNSLGLGLFNIEVETI
;
A
#
# COMPACT_ATOMS: atom_id res chain seq x y z
N MET A 1 -35.71 1.61 3.11
CA MET A 1 -34.65 2.59 3.44
C MET A 1 -33.83 2.85 2.20
N ASN A 2 -33.89 4.05 1.62
CA ASN A 2 -33.03 4.43 0.51
C ASN A 2 -31.61 4.65 1.05
N ARG A 3 -30.68 3.75 0.72
CA ARG A 3 -29.26 3.97 0.99
C ARG A 3 -28.77 4.98 -0.05
N SER A 4 -28.39 6.18 0.40
CA SER A 4 -27.61 7.07 -0.45
C SER A 4 -26.21 6.48 -0.58
N CYS A 5 -25.80 6.17 -1.81
CA CYS A 5 -24.43 5.78 -2.11
C CYS A 5 -23.66 7.06 -2.46
N VAL A 6 -22.74 7.44 -1.60
CA VAL A 6 -21.78 8.52 -1.89
C VAL A 6 -20.58 7.87 -2.59
N GLN A 7 -20.23 8.34 -3.77
CA GLN A 7 -19.06 7.82 -4.47
C GLN A 7 -17.81 8.45 -3.87
N LEU A 8 -16.74 7.67 -3.71
CA LEU A 8 -15.45 8.14 -3.19
C LEU A 8 -14.95 9.38 -3.96
N ARG A 9 -15.13 9.41 -5.29
CA ARG A 9 -14.71 10.53 -6.14
C ARG A 9 -15.43 11.85 -5.85
N ASP A 10 -16.59 11.80 -5.19
CA ASP A 10 -17.36 12.99 -4.85
C ASP A 10 -16.94 13.59 -3.49
N LEU A 11 -16.13 12.86 -2.71
CA LEU A 11 -15.64 13.34 -1.43
C LEU A 11 -14.52 14.38 -1.61
N PRO A 12 -14.44 15.42 -0.77
CA PRO A 12 -13.29 16.32 -0.69
C PRO A 12 -11.97 15.62 -0.35
N ASP A 13 -10.84 16.17 -0.80
CA ASP A 13 -9.50 15.58 -0.60
C ASP A 13 -9.17 15.32 0.87
N LYS A 14 -9.54 16.25 1.75
CA LYS A 14 -9.31 16.12 3.20
C LYS A 14 -10.00 14.88 3.79
N LEU A 15 -11.19 14.54 3.31
CA LEU A 15 -11.91 13.34 3.75
C LEU A 15 -11.30 12.08 3.14
N LEU A 16 -10.86 12.14 1.88
CA LEU A 16 -10.15 11.03 1.24
C LEU A 16 -8.86 10.69 1.98
N ILE A 17 -8.02 11.69 2.28
CA ILE A 17 -6.79 11.52 3.07
C ILE A 17 -7.11 10.91 4.43
N PHE A 18 -8.16 11.41 5.10
CA PHE A 18 -8.58 10.88 6.39
C PHE A 18 -8.94 9.40 6.29
N ILE A 19 -9.73 9.00 5.29
CA ILE A 19 -10.13 7.60 5.05
C ILE A 19 -8.91 6.74 4.72
N PHE A 20 -8.06 7.17 3.79
CA PHE A 20 -6.89 6.39 3.35
C PHE A 20 -5.90 6.15 4.48
N LYS A 21 -5.75 7.09 5.42
CA LYS A 21 -4.95 6.91 6.63
C LYS A 21 -5.46 5.85 7.60
N GLN A 22 -6.75 5.53 7.56
CA GLN A 22 -7.33 4.50 8.43
C GLN A 22 -7.17 3.09 7.84
N ILE A 23 -6.73 2.98 6.59
CA ILE A 23 -6.58 1.72 5.86
C ILE A 23 -5.08 1.45 5.69
N ASN A 24 -4.68 0.17 5.55
CA ASN A 24 -3.30 -0.15 5.21
C ASN A 24 -2.93 0.51 3.86
N ASN A 25 -1.87 1.29 3.85
CA ASN A 25 -1.50 2.07 2.68
C ASN A 25 -1.12 1.22 1.46
N VAL A 26 -0.55 0.03 1.66
CA VAL A 26 -0.28 -0.92 0.57
C VAL A 26 -1.59 -1.36 -0.09
N GLU A 27 -2.63 -1.65 0.70
CA GLU A 27 -3.95 -2.06 0.19
C GLU A 27 -4.62 -0.93 -0.59
N VAL A 28 -4.56 0.30 -0.06
CA VAL A 28 -5.14 1.48 -0.72
C VAL A 28 -4.44 1.74 -2.05
N LEU A 29 -3.10 1.74 -2.05
CA LEU A 29 -2.31 1.96 -3.25
C LEU A 29 -2.57 0.88 -4.28
N TYR A 30 -2.56 -0.40 -3.90
CA TYR A 30 -2.88 -1.46 -4.83
C TYR A 30 -4.26 -1.28 -5.49
N SER A 31 -5.25 -0.89 -4.69
CA SER A 31 -6.66 -0.81 -5.13
C SER A 31 -6.96 0.43 -5.97
N LEU A 32 -6.28 1.55 -5.72
CA LEU A 32 -6.66 2.85 -6.27
C LEU A 32 -5.59 3.46 -7.20
N PHE A 33 -4.35 2.97 -7.15
CA PHE A 33 -3.29 3.49 -8.01
C PHE A 33 -3.57 3.20 -9.49
N GLY A 34 -3.56 4.26 -10.30
CA GLY A 34 -3.89 4.24 -11.73
C GLY A 34 -5.39 4.17 -12.03
N VAL A 35 -6.27 4.17 -11.01
CA VAL A 35 -7.73 4.18 -11.21
C VAL A 35 -8.23 5.59 -11.50
N ASN A 36 -7.62 6.60 -10.88
CA ASN A 36 -8.01 7.99 -11.02
C ASN A 36 -6.84 8.92 -10.70
N GLU A 37 -6.53 9.87 -11.59
CA GLU A 37 -5.41 10.80 -11.43
C GLU A 37 -5.48 11.61 -10.12
N ARG A 38 -6.69 11.96 -9.66
CA ARG A 38 -6.86 12.67 -8.39
C ARG A 38 -6.47 11.78 -7.21
N PHE A 39 -6.84 10.49 -7.26
CA PHE A 39 -6.42 9.55 -6.22
C PHE A 39 -4.92 9.34 -6.28
N ASP A 40 -4.32 9.22 -7.47
CA ASP A 40 -2.87 9.10 -7.61
C ASP A 40 -2.16 10.29 -6.97
N SER A 41 -2.63 11.52 -7.23
CA SER A 41 -2.07 12.72 -6.60
C SER A 41 -2.16 12.69 -5.06
N ILE A 42 -3.28 12.22 -4.51
CA ILE A 42 -3.48 12.13 -3.05
C ILE A 42 -2.62 11.01 -2.45
N LEU A 43 -2.61 9.85 -3.10
CA LEU A 43 -1.91 8.67 -2.62
C LEU A 43 -0.41 8.85 -2.71
N GLN A 44 0.07 9.64 -3.66
CA GLN A 44 1.46 10.03 -3.73
C GLN A 44 1.78 11.22 -2.79
N ASP A 45 0.87 11.72 -1.97
CA ASP A 45 1.26 12.68 -0.93
C ASP A 45 2.12 11.97 0.12
N SER A 46 3.20 12.63 0.56
CA SER A 46 4.06 12.18 1.67
C SER A 46 3.27 11.74 2.91
N ILE A 47 2.12 12.39 3.16
CA ILE A 47 1.20 12.10 4.24
C ILE A 47 0.65 10.66 4.19
N CYS A 48 0.57 10.07 3.00
CA CYS A 48 0.07 8.71 2.76
C CYS A 48 1.20 7.70 2.46
N THR A 49 2.40 8.17 2.15
CA THR A 49 3.50 7.33 1.60
C THR A 49 4.79 7.33 2.42
N ASN A 50 4.88 8.09 3.50
CA ASN A 50 6.11 8.14 4.29
C ASN A 50 6.45 6.79 4.97
N HIS A 51 5.45 6.04 5.41
CA HIS A 51 5.63 4.79 6.16
C HIS A 51 4.79 3.66 5.58
N PHE A 52 5.45 2.67 4.99
CA PHE A 52 4.81 1.49 4.44
C PHE A 52 4.84 0.31 5.41
N ASN A 53 3.68 -0.29 5.64
CA ASN A 53 3.56 -1.45 6.50
C ASN A 53 3.09 -2.68 5.70
N PHE A 54 4.05 -3.52 5.33
CA PHE A 54 3.80 -4.79 4.64
C PHE A 54 3.50 -5.94 5.61
N LEU A 55 3.64 -5.74 6.93
CA LEU A 55 3.37 -6.78 7.94
C LEU A 55 1.91 -7.24 7.96
N LYS A 56 1.00 -6.28 7.79
CA LYS A 56 -0.44 -6.53 7.76
C LYS A 56 -0.96 -6.88 6.37
N CYS A 57 -0.11 -6.80 5.35
CA CYS A 57 -0.41 -7.37 4.04
C CYS A 57 -0.31 -8.89 4.12
N SER A 58 -1.28 -9.50 4.82
CA SER A 58 -1.74 -10.81 4.42
C SER A 58 -2.47 -10.63 3.09
N LEU A 59 -1.71 -10.40 2.02
CA LEU A 59 -2.16 -10.52 0.63
C LEU A 59 -2.88 -11.86 0.42
N ARG A 60 -2.56 -12.85 1.27
CA ARG A 60 -3.23 -14.15 1.40
C ARG A 60 -4.68 -14.10 1.89
N LYS A 61 -5.09 -13.11 2.70
CA LYS A 61 -6.47 -13.03 3.26
C LYS A 61 -7.38 -12.04 2.55
N PHE A 62 -6.86 -10.92 2.07
CA PHE A 62 -7.71 -9.88 1.43
C PHE A 62 -8.19 -10.27 0.03
N LEU A 63 -7.51 -11.22 -0.62
CA LEU A 63 -7.63 -11.49 -2.05
C LEU A 63 -7.77 -12.99 -2.33
N SER A 64 -8.76 -13.65 -1.71
CA SER A 64 -9.08 -15.06 -2.00
C SER A 64 -9.41 -15.35 -3.48
N ILE A 65 -9.46 -14.33 -4.33
CA ILE A 65 -9.76 -14.40 -5.77
C ILE A 65 -8.49 -14.31 -6.64
N PHE A 66 -7.39 -13.75 -6.13
CA PHE A 66 -6.15 -13.56 -6.91
C PHE A 66 -4.97 -14.21 -6.19
N SER A 67 -4.02 -14.79 -6.94
CA SER A 67 -2.78 -15.27 -6.33
C SER A 67 -2.09 -14.08 -5.64
N PRO A 68 -1.74 -14.19 -4.34
CA PRO A 68 -1.01 -13.16 -3.60
C PRO A 68 0.24 -12.68 -4.35
N ASP A 69 0.86 -13.55 -5.13
CA ASP A 69 2.05 -13.28 -5.93
C ASP A 69 1.80 -12.27 -7.06
N ILE A 70 0.64 -12.29 -7.71
CA ILE A 70 0.33 -11.36 -8.83
C ILE A 70 0.19 -9.93 -8.31
N ILE A 71 -0.44 -9.80 -7.15
CA ILE A 71 -0.74 -8.52 -6.52
C ILE A 71 0.53 -7.89 -5.99
N PHE A 72 1.35 -8.72 -5.35
CA PHE A 72 2.65 -8.32 -4.91
C PHE A 72 3.59 -7.97 -6.06
N HIS A 73 3.53 -8.72 -7.17
CA HIS A 73 4.28 -8.42 -8.37
C HIS A 73 3.91 -7.07 -8.97
N ARG A 74 2.61 -6.79 -9.15
CA ARG A 74 2.14 -5.48 -9.60
C ARG A 74 2.63 -4.36 -8.68
N PHE A 75 2.56 -4.59 -7.37
CA PHE A 75 3.02 -3.62 -6.39
C PHE A 75 4.53 -3.33 -6.53
N CYS A 76 5.35 -4.38 -6.73
CA CYS A 76 6.78 -4.26 -6.93
C CYS A 76 7.17 -3.61 -8.26
N VAL A 77 6.47 -3.93 -9.35
CA VAL A 77 6.87 -3.48 -10.70
C VAL A 77 6.29 -2.12 -11.07
N GLU A 78 5.08 -1.80 -10.61
CA GLU A 78 4.38 -0.59 -11.03
C GLU A 78 4.36 0.47 -9.92
N ILE A 79 3.92 0.09 -8.72
CA ILE A 79 3.57 1.05 -7.67
C ILE A 79 4.82 1.53 -6.95
N LEU A 80 5.67 0.61 -6.47
CA LEU A 80 6.88 0.95 -5.72
C LEU A 80 7.81 1.90 -6.48
N PRO A 81 8.14 1.66 -7.76
CA PRO A 81 8.97 2.58 -8.52
C PRO A 81 8.39 4.00 -8.64
N ALA A 82 7.06 4.11 -8.74
CA ALA A 82 6.38 5.40 -8.88
C ALA A 82 6.38 6.24 -7.59
N ILE A 83 6.49 5.59 -6.43
CA ILE A 83 6.41 6.27 -5.12
C ILE A 83 7.72 6.23 -4.33
N ARG A 84 8.76 5.57 -4.84
CA ARG A 84 10.02 5.27 -4.13
C ARG A 84 10.70 6.47 -3.46
N GLU A 85 10.59 7.66 -4.06
CA GLU A 85 11.20 8.89 -3.52
C GLU A 85 10.47 9.40 -2.28
N LYS A 86 9.25 8.94 -2.03
CA LYS A 86 8.41 9.41 -0.93
C LYS A 86 8.45 8.48 0.27
N ILE A 87 8.99 7.27 0.08
CA ILE A 87 9.06 6.28 1.12
C ILE A 87 10.27 6.55 2.02
N GLN A 88 9.99 6.74 3.30
CA GLN A 88 11.01 6.97 4.33
C GLN A 88 11.18 5.72 5.20
N TRP A 89 10.09 5.03 5.50
CA TRP A 89 10.12 3.86 6.37
C TRP A 89 9.38 2.68 5.77
N HIS A 90 9.93 1.49 5.95
CA HIS A 90 9.28 0.25 5.53
C HIS A 90 9.29 -0.78 6.66
N ASP A 91 8.15 -1.41 6.92
CA ASP A 91 8.05 -2.59 7.77
C ASP A 91 7.75 -3.83 6.91
N PHE A 92 8.60 -4.85 6.98
CA PHE A 92 8.46 -6.08 6.20
C PHE A 92 8.48 -7.32 7.07
N ASP A 93 7.78 -8.35 6.60
CA ASP A 93 8.07 -9.72 6.98
C ASP A 93 9.24 -10.27 6.14
N SER A 94 9.88 -11.32 6.65
CA SER A 94 11.05 -11.93 6.02
C SER A 94 10.79 -12.50 4.62
N SER A 95 9.56 -12.92 4.32
CA SER A 95 9.21 -13.50 3.02
C SER A 95 9.06 -12.45 1.92
N SER A 96 8.59 -11.25 2.27
CA SER A 96 8.36 -10.13 1.37
C SER A 96 9.62 -9.28 1.11
N MET A 97 10.57 -9.27 2.07
CA MET A 97 11.70 -8.35 2.10
C MET A 97 12.52 -8.36 0.80
N LYS A 98 12.94 -9.53 0.32
CA LYS A 98 13.82 -9.63 -0.86
C LYS A 98 13.22 -8.95 -2.08
N GLN A 99 11.95 -9.21 -2.35
CA GLN A 99 11.30 -8.70 -3.56
C GLN A 99 11.11 -7.19 -3.49
N ILE A 100 10.72 -6.66 -2.33
CA ILE A 100 10.54 -5.21 -2.16
C ILE A 100 11.87 -4.47 -2.24
N LEU A 101 12.90 -4.97 -1.55
CA LEU A 101 14.22 -4.36 -1.62
C LEU A 101 14.83 -4.42 -3.03
N CYS A 102 14.48 -5.41 -3.84
CA CYS A 102 14.91 -5.50 -5.23
C CYS A 102 14.03 -4.72 -6.22
N ALA A 103 12.87 -4.20 -5.79
CA ALA A 103 11.90 -3.58 -6.68
C ALA A 103 12.30 -2.16 -7.12
N ALA A 104 12.96 -1.40 -6.26
CA ALA A 104 13.34 -0.02 -6.53
C ALA A 104 14.52 0.43 -5.66
N ASP A 105 15.18 1.52 -6.09
CA ASP A 105 16.07 2.29 -5.23
C ASP A 105 15.23 3.22 -4.34
N TYR A 106 15.51 3.23 -3.04
CA TYR A 106 14.79 4.06 -2.05
C TYR A 106 15.69 5.19 -1.53
N PRO A 107 15.89 6.27 -2.30
CA PRO A 107 16.90 7.29 -2.00
C PRO A 107 16.64 8.05 -0.69
N ASN A 108 15.38 8.11 -0.26
CA ASN A 108 14.94 8.83 0.93
C ASN A 108 14.60 7.89 2.10
N SER A 109 14.97 6.60 2.02
CA SER A 109 14.72 5.67 3.10
C SER A 109 15.57 6.02 4.32
N LEU A 110 14.89 6.29 5.43
CA LEU A 110 15.47 6.57 6.75
C LEU A 110 15.59 5.30 7.59
N GLY A 111 14.80 4.27 7.30
CA GLY A 111 14.89 3.02 8.03
C GLY A 111 13.96 1.91 7.53
N LEU A 112 14.23 0.74 8.08
CA LEU A 112 13.63 -0.53 7.72
C LEU A 112 13.38 -1.32 9.01
N GLY A 113 12.15 -1.77 9.21
CA GLY A 113 11.76 -2.70 10.26
C GLY A 113 11.59 -4.10 9.69
N LEU A 114 12.38 -5.06 10.19
CA LEU A 114 12.23 -6.48 9.85
C LEU A 114 11.55 -7.20 11.02
N PHE A 115 10.43 -7.85 10.72
CA PHE A 115 9.65 -8.56 11.72
C PHE A 115 9.58 -10.04 11.37
N ASN A 116 9.89 -10.87 12.37
CA ASN A 116 9.70 -12.31 12.24
C ASN A 116 8.26 -12.62 12.65
N ILE A 117 7.36 -12.65 11.67
CA ILE A 117 5.97 -13.03 11.92
C ILE A 117 5.92 -14.56 11.91
N GLU A 118 5.97 -15.16 13.10
CA GLU A 118 5.63 -16.58 13.25
C GLU A 118 4.17 -16.75 12.86
N VAL A 119 3.93 -17.40 11.72
CA VAL A 119 2.58 -17.75 11.30
C VAL A 119 2.14 -18.88 12.23
N GLU A 120 1.33 -18.56 13.24
CA GLU A 120 0.61 -19.58 14.00
C GLU A 120 -0.25 -20.37 13.02
N THR A 121 0.18 -21.59 12.70
CA THR A 121 -0.62 -22.58 12.00
C THR A 121 -1.75 -23.00 12.93
N ILE A 122 -2.96 -22.49 12.67
CA ILE A 122 -4.23 -22.98 13.23
C ILE A 122 -4.76 -24.09 12.31
#